data_AF-A0A931VXV9-F1
#
_entry.id   AF-A0A931VXV9-F1
#
_cell.length_a   1.000
_cell.length_b   1.000
_cell.length_c   1.000
_cell.angle_alpha   90.00
_cell.angle_beta   90.00
_cell.angle_gamma   90.00
#
_symmetry.space_group_name_H-M   'P 1'
#
loop_
_entity.id
_entity.type
_entity.pdbx_description
1 polymer ?
#
loop_
_entity_poly.entity_id
_entity_poly.type
_entity_poly.pdbx_seq_one_letter_code
_entity_poly.pdbx_strand_id
1 'polypeptide(L)'
;MSEKFIKKNIRLMHDFDGYTSRHLDVLMKIPNKGYVVMTDGKDADFNRISRSLVARIRNKKRIVEARKVGRSWRLYPYEKI
;
A
#
# COMPACT_ATOMS: atom_id res chain seq x y z
N MET A 1 1.20 -14.81 -10.72
CA MET A 1 1.67 -13.43 -10.44
C MET A 1 2.72 -13.10 -11.48
N SER A 2 2.67 -11.94 -12.15
CA SER A 2 3.58 -11.63 -13.28
C SER A 2 4.83 -10.89 -12.83
N GLU A 3 5.91 -10.98 -13.60
CA GLU A 3 7.15 -10.22 -13.38
C GLU A 3 6.90 -8.71 -13.38
N LYS A 4 6.03 -8.22 -14.28
CA LYS A 4 5.60 -6.81 -14.34
C LYS A 4 4.98 -6.36 -13.03
N PHE A 5 4.14 -7.19 -12.40
CA PHE A 5 3.54 -6.88 -11.11
C PHE A 5 4.62 -6.78 -10.02
N ILE A 6 5.54 -7.74 -9.96
CA ILE A 6 6.62 -7.76 -8.96
C ILE A 6 7.51 -6.52 -9.09
N LYS A 7 7.98 -6.20 -10.30
CA LYS A 7 8.80 -5.00 -10.56
C LYS A 7 8.08 -3.72 -10.15
N LYS A 8 6.78 -3.62 -10.44
CA LYS A 8 5.97 -2.47 -10.02
C LYS A 8 5.83 -2.39 -8.50
N ASN A 9 5.61 -3.51 -7.83
CA ASN A 9 5.47 -3.54 -6.37
C ASN A 9 6.79 -3.13 -5.68
N ILE A 10 7.94 -3.65 -6.12
CA ILE A 10 9.27 -3.26 -5.62
C ILE A 10 9.51 -1.76 -5.80
N ARG A 11 9.18 -1.21 -6.99
CA ARG A 11 9.30 0.23 -7.23
C ARG A 11 8.44 1.05 -6.27
N LEU A 12 7.19 0.63 -6.07
CA LEU A 12 6.28 1.30 -5.14
C LEU A 12 6.80 1.26 -3.69
N MET A 13 7.44 0.17 -3.28
CA MET A 13 8.09 0.09 -1.97
C MET A 13 9.20 1.13 -1.82
N HIS A 14 10.14 1.19 -2.77
CA HIS A 14 11.20 2.20 -2.73
C HIS A 14 10.66 3.64 -2.74
N ASP A 15 9.63 3.91 -3.55
CA ASP A 15 8.97 5.22 -3.60
C ASP A 15 8.27 5.55 -2.26
N PHE A 16 7.72 4.56 -1.57
CA PHE A 16 7.05 4.73 -0.29
C PHE A 16 8.06 4.93 0.86
N ASP A 17 9.14 4.16 0.88
CA ASP A 17 10.24 4.31 1.86
C ASP A 17 10.88 5.70 1.73
N GLY A 18 11.17 6.13 0.50
CA GLY A 18 11.66 7.47 0.22
C GLY A 18 10.70 8.57 0.67
N TYR A 19 9.39 8.34 0.53
CA TYR A 19 8.37 9.31 0.99
C TYR A 19 8.26 9.35 2.52
N THR A 20 8.18 8.20 3.18
CA THR A 20 7.99 8.10 4.63
C THR A 20 9.20 8.61 5.42
N SER A 21 10.42 8.48 4.88
CA SER A 21 11.61 9.10 5.47
C SER A 21 11.52 10.63 5.62
N ARG A 22 10.69 11.29 4.79
CA ARG A 22 10.44 12.73 4.82
C ARG A 22 9.11 13.11 5.50
N HIS A 23 8.25 12.12 5.75
CA HIS A 23 6.89 12.31 6.26
C HIS A 23 6.62 11.26 7.35
N LEU A 24 7.29 11.42 8.50
CA LEU A 24 7.19 10.47 9.62
C LEU A 24 5.76 10.32 10.17
N ASP A 25 4.91 11.35 10.00
CA ASP A 25 3.48 11.31 10.37
C ASP A 25 2.71 10.20 9.65
N VAL A 26 3.17 9.80 8.46
CA VAL A 26 2.58 8.72 7.66
C VAL A 26 2.82 7.38 8.34
N LEU A 27 4.03 7.16 8.88
CA LEU A 27 4.35 5.92 9.60
C LEU A 27 3.54 5.77 10.89
N MET A 28 3.28 6.87 11.60
CA MET A 28 2.48 6.85 12.82
C MET A 28 1.02 6.41 12.60
N LYS A 29 0.52 6.50 11.36
CA LYS A 29 -0.84 6.07 10.99
C LYS A 29 -0.90 4.57 10.68
N ILE A 30 0.23 3.88 10.61
CA ILE A 30 0.29 2.43 10.38
C ILE A 30 0.18 1.73 11.74
N PRO A 31 -0.80 0.82 11.92
CA PRO A 31 -0.92 0.06 13.16
C PRO A 31 0.37 -0.71 13.49
N ASN A 32 0.67 -0.85 14.78
CA ASN A 32 1.79 -1.69 15.21
C ASN A 32 1.62 -3.14 14.71
N LYS A 33 2.66 -3.69 14.08
CA LYS A 33 2.65 -4.96 13.32
C LYS A 33 1.53 -5.02 12.26
N GLY A 34 1.24 -3.87 11.65
CA GLY A 34 0.28 -3.71 10.57
C GLY A 34 0.83 -4.19 9.23
N TYR A 35 -0.07 -4.48 8.32
CA TYR A 35 0.24 -4.80 6.93
C TYR A 35 -0.03 -3.57 6.07
N VAL A 36 0.88 -3.27 5.16
CA VAL A 36 0.70 -2.20 4.17
C VAL A 36 0.44 -2.85 2.82
N VAL A 37 -0.70 -2.51 2.21
CA VAL A 37 -0.95 -2.80 0.80
C VAL A 37 -0.67 -1.56 -0.02
N MET A 38 0.21 -1.69 -1.00
CA MET A 38 0.52 -0.61 -1.91
C MET A 38 -0.38 -0.66 -3.14
N THR A 39 -1.02 0.45 -3.44
CA THR A 39 -1.85 0.65 -4.62
C THR A 39 -1.41 1.90 -5.39
N ASP A 40 -1.72 1.93 -6.67
CA ASP A 40 -1.47 3.05 -7.57
C ASP A 40 -2.82 3.64 -7.99
N GLY A 41 -3.03 4.93 -7.75
CA GLY A 41 -4.29 5.61 -8.07
C GLY A 41 -4.70 5.53 -9.54
N LYS A 42 -3.82 5.11 -10.46
CA LYS A 42 -4.09 4.99 -11.89
C LYS A 42 -4.11 3.55 -12.44
N ASP A 43 -3.85 2.53 -11.63
CA ASP A 43 -3.70 1.15 -12.12
C ASP A 43 -4.64 0.19 -11.38
N ALA A 44 -5.86 0.05 -11.91
CA ALA A 44 -6.91 -0.78 -11.33
C ALA A 44 -6.54 -2.27 -11.31
N ASP A 45 -5.86 -2.78 -12.34
CA ASP A 45 -5.47 -4.19 -12.43
C ASP A 45 -4.43 -4.55 -11.38
N PHE A 46 -3.40 -3.71 -11.24
CA PHE A 46 -2.42 -3.87 -10.17
C PHE A 46 -3.10 -3.82 -8.80
N ASN A 47 -4.00 -2.86 -8.57
CA ASN A 47 -4.69 -2.69 -7.29
C ASN A 47 -5.55 -3.89 -6.93
N ARG A 48 -6.27 -4.46 -7.89
CA ARG A 48 -7.07 -5.68 -7.71
C ARG A 48 -6.20 -6.83 -7.22
N ILE A 49 -5.05 -7.04 -7.86
CA ILE A 49 -4.10 -8.08 -7.45
C ILE A 49 -3.54 -7.78 -6.05
N SER A 50 -3.07 -6.55 -5.79
CA SER A 50 -2.53 -6.17 -4.48
C SER A 50 -3.52 -6.37 -3.33
N ARG A 51 -4.80 -5.99 -3.52
CA ARG A 51 -5.85 -6.22 -2.53
C ARG A 51 -6.17 -7.70 -2.34
N SER A 52 -6.15 -8.49 -3.41
CA SER A 52 -6.40 -9.93 -3.33
C SER A 52 -5.39 -10.65 -2.43
N LEU A 53 -4.14 -10.16 -2.35
CA LEU A 53 -3.10 -10.73 -1.50
C LEU A 53 -3.40 -10.60 0.00
N VAL A 54 -4.05 -9.50 0.40
CA VAL A 54 -4.42 -9.28 1.80
C VAL A 54 -5.87 -9.63 2.11
N ALA A 55 -6.66 -10.02 1.10
CA ALA A 55 -8.04 -10.44 1.27
C ALA A 55 -8.17 -11.62 2.25
N ARG A 56 -7.15 -12.48 2.37
CA ARG A 56 -7.16 -13.64 3.29
C ARG A 56 -6.72 -13.33 4.73
N ILE A 57 -6.16 -12.14 4.99
CA ILE A 57 -5.75 -11.74 6.34
C ILE A 57 -7.01 -11.52 7.19
N ARG A 58 -7.14 -12.23 8.31
CA ARG A 58 -8.34 -12.18 9.18
C ARG A 58 -8.54 -10.81 9.83
N ASN A 59 -7.47 -10.20 10.34
CA ASN A 59 -7.56 -8.93 11.07
C ASN A 59 -7.41 -7.73 10.13
N LYS A 60 -8.52 -7.27 9.53
CA LYS A 60 -8.55 -6.14 8.58
C LYS A 60 -8.15 -4.81 9.20
N LYS A 61 -8.37 -4.61 10.50
CA LYS A 61 -7.98 -3.40 11.24
C LYS A 61 -6.48 -3.14 11.24
N ARG A 62 -5.67 -4.17 10.99
CA ARG A 62 -4.21 -4.05 10.90
C ARG A 62 -3.73 -3.75 9.49
N ILE A 63 -4.61 -3.68 8.50
CA ILE A 63 -4.24 -3.47 7.11
C ILE A 63 -4.50 -2.01 6.75
N VAL A 64 -3.50 -1.38 6.15
CA VAL A 64 -3.59 -0.02 5.60
C VAL A 64 -3.29 -0.09 4.12
N GLU A 65 -4.15 0.53 3.31
CA GLU A 65 -3.82 0.78 1.90
C GLU A 65 -3.00 2.08 1.81
N ALA A 66 -1.74 1.94 1.42
CA ALA A 66 -0.92 3.04 0.95
C ALA A 66 -1.16 3.24 -0.54
N ARG A 67 -1.92 4.27 -0.89
CA ARG A 67 -2.23 4.62 -2.27
C ARG A 67 -1.34 5.74 -2.76
N LYS A 68 -0.59 5.47 -3.84
CA LYS A 68 0.19 6.49 -4.54
C LYS A 68 -0.74 7.37 -5.38
N VAL A 69 -0.66 8.68 -5.19
CA VAL A 69 -1.39 9.70 -5.95
C VAL A 69 -0.38 10.72 -6.46
N GLY A 70 0.07 10.53 -7.71
CA GLY A 70 1.13 11.34 -8.29
C GLY A 70 2.46 11.14 -7.54
N ARG A 71 2.95 12.20 -6.90
CA ARG A 71 4.17 12.20 -6.06
C ARG A 71 3.89 12.05 -4.55
N SER A 72 2.62 11.95 -4.17
CA SER A 72 2.19 11.85 -2.78
C SER A 72 1.66 10.45 -2.46
N TRP A 73 1.61 10.13 -1.16
CA TRP A 73 1.00 8.91 -0.66
C TRP A 73 -0.12 9.24 0.31
N ARG A 74 -1.23 8.52 0.18
CA ARG A 74 -2.38 8.60 1.07
C ARG A 74 -2.64 7.25 1.70
N LEU A 75 -2.86 7.25 3.01
CA LEU A 75 -3.18 6.05 3.76
C LEU A 75 -4.69 5.96 3.98
N TYR A 76 -5.24 4.77 3.73
CA TYR A 76 -6.65 4.47 3.96
C TYR A 76 -6.77 3.22 4.84
N PRO A 77 -7.65 3.21 5.85
CA PRO A 77 -7.99 1.98 6.55
C PRO A 77 -8.59 0.98 5.57
N TYR A 78 -8.11 -0.26 5.56
CA TYR A 78 -8.56 -1.27 4.59
C TYR A 78 -10.06 -1.59 4.70
N GLU A 79 -10.66 -1.42 5.88
CA GLU A 79 -12.10 -1.66 6.10
C GLU A 79 -13.01 -0.66 5.36
N LYS A 80 -12.46 0.45 4.84
CA LYS A 80 -13.21 1.53 4.18
C LYS A 80 -13.01 1.57 2.66
N ILE A 81 -12.50 0.48 2.07
CA ILE A 81 -12.10 0.38 0.66
C ILE A 81 -12.79 -0.82 0.02
#